data_AF-A0A0R1LPV6-F1
#
_entry.id   AF-A0A0R1LPV6-F1
#
_cell.length_a   1.000
_cell.length_b   1.000
_cell.length_c   1.000
_cell.angle_alpha   90.00
_cell.angle_beta   90.00
_cell.angle_gamma   90.00
#
_symmetry.space_group_name_H-M   'P 1'
#
loop_
_entity.id
_entity.type
_entity.pdbx_description
1 polymer ?
#
loop_
_entity_poly.entity_id
_entity_poly.type
_entity_poly.pdbx_seq_one_letter_code
_entity_poly.pdbx_strand_id
1 'polypeptide(L)'
;MGQFNFDLNASRLDASGHYDFQNVFEFPDFIEMRPRLRDAVRTVAQEAFDQPVLPVKVERLTTSLEEQLERETRKYARQLGVYPNQKGERNELVRLFTHILQIISRTDDIDEELEDMIYAVNQTRLSLIGLPELTGEGELYNADQDQELIPGTFYYEVTKQLVKPYLINSKGEMVPENVTEEGRHLVVKMTTYAYRDWDAYLMHEYDEQHIIKNEKGLQDETYFNKLEEIELKYADHAYAEVLADTYQDFSKLLVPDFVPAFEIMSTDLRPLIAKQPGLRIRLTAKIADRFKLDADGFEHVMDQPLNEIKTKYNFYRQNFA
;
A
#
# COMPACT_ATOMS: atom_id res chain seq x y z
N MET A 1 9.86 29.92 -22.31
CA MET A 1 9.26 29.13 -21.22
C MET A 1 7.78 29.03 -21.51
N GLY A 2 7.29 27.86 -21.95
CA GLY A 2 5.86 27.63 -22.07
C GLY A 2 5.27 27.49 -20.67
N GLN A 3 4.23 28.26 -20.34
CA GLN A 3 3.41 27.99 -19.15
C GLN A 3 2.67 26.67 -19.40
N PHE A 4 3.09 25.61 -18.71
CA PHE A 4 2.29 24.39 -18.62
C PHE A 4 0.98 24.73 -17.90
N ASN A 5 -0.14 24.52 -18.58
CA ASN A 5 -1.46 24.73 -18.01
C ASN A 5 -1.84 23.50 -17.18
N PHE A 6 -1.67 23.60 -15.87
CA PHE A 6 -1.89 22.50 -14.94
C PHE A 6 -3.37 22.19 -14.65
N ASP A 7 -4.31 22.91 -15.26
CA ASP A 7 -5.76 22.81 -15.01
C ASP A 7 -6.54 21.93 -16.01
N LEU A 8 -5.83 21.22 -16.91
CA LEU A 8 -6.47 20.28 -17.84
C LEU A 8 -6.93 19.02 -17.08
N ASN A 9 -8.22 18.70 -17.18
CA ASN A 9 -8.88 17.53 -16.58
C ASN A 9 -9.05 17.54 -15.04
N ALA A 10 -9.45 18.65 -14.44
CA ALA A 10 -9.88 18.62 -13.04
C ALA A 10 -11.11 17.70 -12.87
N SER A 11 -11.05 16.77 -11.92
CA SER A 11 -12.17 15.92 -11.50
C SER A 11 -13.34 16.80 -11.06
N ARG A 12 -14.53 16.47 -11.56
CA ARG A 12 -15.78 17.19 -11.28
C ARG A 12 -16.80 16.20 -10.74
N LEU A 13 -17.72 16.71 -9.93
CA LEU A 13 -18.93 15.96 -9.56
C LEU A 13 -19.65 15.52 -10.84
N ASP A 14 -19.92 14.23 -10.95
CA ASP A 14 -20.73 13.70 -12.03
C ASP A 14 -22.22 14.06 -11.86
N ALA A 15 -23.05 13.71 -12.85
CA ALA A 15 -24.48 14.00 -12.84
C ALA A 15 -25.25 13.30 -11.69
N SER A 16 -24.65 12.31 -11.03
CA SER A 16 -25.19 11.63 -9.85
C SER A 16 -24.66 12.20 -8.52
N GLY A 17 -23.81 13.22 -8.55
CA GLY A 17 -23.20 13.81 -7.36
C GLY A 17 -22.04 12.99 -6.79
N HIS A 18 -21.51 12.03 -7.55
CA HIS A 18 -20.32 11.27 -7.20
C HIS A 18 -19.07 12.05 -7.64
N TYR A 19 -18.10 12.16 -6.73
CA TYR A 19 -16.82 12.79 -7.01
C TYR A 19 -15.80 11.69 -7.26
N ASP A 20 -15.27 11.63 -8.48
CA ASP A 20 -14.24 10.66 -8.84
C ASP A 20 -12.86 11.22 -8.41
N PHE A 21 -12.41 10.79 -7.22
CA PHE A 21 -11.12 11.18 -6.68
C PHE A 21 -10.02 10.31 -7.29
N GLN A 22 -9.10 10.93 -8.03
CA GLN A 22 -7.94 10.25 -8.59
C GLN A 22 -6.83 10.19 -7.54
N ASN A 23 -6.41 8.99 -7.14
CA ASN A 23 -5.41 8.79 -6.10
C ASN A 23 -4.14 8.16 -6.68
N VAL A 24 -3.01 8.89 -6.69
CA VAL A 24 -1.71 8.41 -7.22
C VAL A 24 -1.30 7.04 -6.66
N PHE A 25 -1.64 6.75 -5.41
CA PHE A 25 -1.33 5.49 -4.73
C PHE A 25 -2.22 4.30 -5.15
N GLU A 26 -3.16 4.54 -6.07
CA GLU A 26 -4.09 3.55 -6.63
C GLU A 26 -3.98 3.45 -8.16
N PHE A 27 -3.02 4.16 -8.78
CA PHE A 27 -2.71 3.95 -10.19
C PHE A 27 -2.03 2.58 -10.38
N PRO A 28 -2.34 1.85 -11.48
CA PRO A 28 -1.74 0.55 -11.75
C PRO A 28 -0.20 0.58 -11.73
N ASP A 29 0.39 1.61 -12.34
CA ASP A 29 1.84 1.74 -12.50
C ASP A 29 2.54 2.38 -11.28
N PHE A 30 1.85 2.49 -10.12
CA PHE A 30 2.39 3.19 -8.96
C PHE A 30 3.67 2.54 -8.42
N ILE A 31 3.83 1.22 -8.58
CA ILE A 31 5.01 0.50 -8.08
C ILE A 31 6.26 0.96 -8.81
N GLU A 32 6.15 1.13 -10.12
CA GLU A 32 7.17 1.61 -11.05
C GLU A 32 7.46 3.09 -10.78
N MET A 33 6.41 3.90 -10.53
CA MET A 33 6.56 5.32 -10.17
C MET A 33 7.18 5.54 -8.79
N ARG A 34 7.04 4.59 -7.85
CA ARG A 34 7.37 4.78 -6.42
C ARG A 34 8.82 5.20 -6.17
N PRO A 35 9.86 4.60 -6.78
CA PRO A 35 11.25 5.04 -6.60
C PRO A 35 11.45 6.50 -7.02
N ARG A 36 10.91 6.90 -8.18
CA ARG A 36 11.01 8.30 -8.66
C ARG A 36 10.24 9.25 -7.74
N LEU A 37 9.10 8.83 -7.21
CA LEU A 37 8.30 9.62 -6.26
C LEU A 37 9.06 9.81 -4.96
N ARG A 38 9.67 8.75 -4.43
CA ARG A 38 10.53 8.80 -3.26
C ARG A 38 11.70 9.76 -3.46
N ASP A 39 12.36 9.73 -4.61
CA ASP A 39 13.48 10.64 -4.91
C ASP A 39 13.02 12.10 -4.98
N ALA A 40 11.84 12.36 -5.53
CA ALA A 40 11.22 13.68 -5.52
C ALA A 40 10.91 14.14 -4.09
N VAL A 41 10.30 13.29 -3.26
CA VAL A 41 10.00 13.59 -1.85
C VAL A 41 11.29 13.80 -1.04
N ARG A 42 12.34 13.02 -1.32
CA ARG A 42 13.65 13.20 -0.70
C ARG A 42 14.27 14.56 -1.05
N THR A 43 14.09 15.00 -2.28
CA THR A 43 14.51 16.34 -2.72
C THR A 43 13.71 17.42 -1.98
N VAL A 44 12.38 17.26 -1.81
CA VAL A 44 11.57 18.15 -0.95
C VAL A 44 12.12 18.19 0.48
N ALA A 45 12.42 17.03 1.07
CA ALA A 45 12.97 16.92 2.42
C ALA A 45 14.33 17.62 2.53
N GLN A 46 15.18 17.49 1.51
CA GLN A 46 16.48 18.15 1.48
C GLN A 46 16.35 19.68 1.36
N GLU A 47 15.41 20.17 0.55
CA GLU A 47 15.13 21.60 0.37
C GLU A 47 14.46 22.24 1.59
N ALA A 48 13.91 21.45 2.52
CA ALA A 48 13.35 21.94 3.78
C ALA A 48 14.41 22.40 4.81
N PHE A 49 15.69 22.10 4.58
CA PHE A 49 16.78 22.53 5.46
C PHE A 49 17.57 23.70 4.86
N ASP A 50 17.65 24.81 5.60
CA ASP A 50 18.42 26.01 5.18
C ASP A 50 19.95 25.77 5.14
N GLN A 51 20.43 24.68 5.74
CA GLN A 51 21.84 24.33 5.84
C GLN A 51 22.05 22.83 5.61
N PRO A 52 23.23 22.41 5.12
CA PRO A 52 23.55 20.99 4.98
C PRO A 52 23.40 20.25 6.32
N VAL A 53 22.55 19.22 6.32
CA VAL A 53 22.32 18.33 7.47
C VAL A 53 22.84 16.93 7.18
N LEU A 54 22.95 16.11 8.23
CA LEU A 54 23.32 14.70 8.08
C LEU A 54 22.30 13.98 7.18
N PRO A 55 22.73 13.07 6.29
CA PRO A 55 21.84 12.31 5.42
C PRO A 55 20.70 11.62 6.18
N VAL A 56 20.98 11.09 7.39
CA VAL A 56 19.98 10.45 8.25
C VAL A 56 18.83 11.39 8.62
N LYS A 57 19.08 12.70 8.76
CA LYS A 57 18.01 13.68 9.04
C LYS A 57 17.13 13.90 7.82
N VAL A 58 17.74 13.92 6.62
CA VAL A 58 17.00 13.99 5.36
C VAL A 58 16.14 12.74 5.21
N GLU A 59 16.71 11.54 5.38
CA GLU A 59 15.96 10.28 5.28
C GLU A 59 14.77 10.21 6.23
N ARG A 60 14.95 10.63 7.50
CA ARG A 60 13.83 10.65 8.46
C ARG A 60 12.71 11.59 8.02
N LEU A 61 13.05 12.76 7.47
CA LEU A 61 12.06 13.70 6.97
C LEU A 61 11.42 13.17 5.67
N THR A 62 12.18 12.54 4.78
CA THR A 62 11.65 11.87 3.58
C THR A 62 10.59 10.85 3.96
N THR A 63 10.90 9.92 4.87
CA THR A 63 9.93 8.91 5.34
C THR A 63 8.69 9.56 5.93
N SER A 64 8.86 10.57 6.79
CA SER A 64 7.73 11.28 7.40
C SER A 64 6.85 11.99 6.35
N LEU A 65 7.45 12.57 5.31
CA LEU A 65 6.72 13.23 4.23
C LEU A 65 6.02 12.23 3.32
N GLU A 66 6.62 11.09 3.02
CA GLU A 66 5.97 10.00 2.26
C GLU A 66 4.75 9.46 3.01
N GLU A 67 4.90 9.18 4.32
CA GLU A 67 3.80 8.72 5.16
C GLU A 67 2.67 9.75 5.22
N GLN A 68 3.00 11.03 5.41
CA GLN A 68 2.01 12.11 5.40
C GLN A 68 1.31 12.21 4.03
N LEU A 69 2.09 12.19 2.94
CA LEU A 69 1.59 12.27 1.57
C LEU A 69 0.58 11.16 1.29
N GLU A 70 0.91 9.92 1.63
CA GLU A 70 0.03 8.78 1.42
C GLU A 70 -1.22 8.84 2.30
N ARG A 71 -1.04 9.08 3.60
CA ARG A 71 -2.13 9.01 4.58
C ARG A 71 -3.15 10.12 4.39
N GLU A 72 -2.71 11.36 4.20
CA GLU A 72 -3.64 12.46 3.98
C GLU A 72 -4.36 12.30 2.63
N THR A 73 -3.66 11.86 1.57
CA THR A 73 -4.29 11.59 0.27
C THR A 73 -5.37 10.54 0.39
N ARG A 74 -5.07 9.38 1.00
CA ARG A 74 -6.05 8.31 1.23
C ARG A 74 -7.20 8.77 2.14
N LYS A 75 -6.94 9.63 3.13
CA LYS A 75 -8.00 10.23 3.95
C LYS A 75 -9.00 10.99 3.09
N TYR A 76 -8.54 11.88 2.22
CA TYR A 76 -9.42 12.68 1.37
C TYR A 76 -10.09 11.86 0.26
N ALA A 77 -9.41 10.84 -0.28
CA ALA A 77 -10.00 9.88 -1.20
C ALA A 77 -11.21 9.16 -0.60
N ARG A 78 -11.14 8.79 0.69
CA ARG A 78 -12.25 8.14 1.41
C ARG A 78 -13.34 9.11 1.80
N GLN A 79 -12.96 10.31 2.24
CA GLN A 79 -13.91 11.31 2.74
C GLN A 79 -14.73 11.94 1.60
N LEU A 80 -14.17 12.02 0.39
CA LEU A 80 -14.78 12.64 -0.80
C LEU A 80 -15.34 14.05 -0.54
N GLY A 81 -14.67 14.80 0.34
CA GLY A 81 -14.97 16.18 0.66
C GLY A 81 -14.00 16.74 1.69
N VAL A 82 -14.14 18.01 2.04
CA VAL A 82 -13.26 18.71 3.01
C VAL A 82 -14.10 19.46 4.03
N TYR A 83 -13.87 19.21 5.33
CA TYR A 83 -14.49 19.98 6.40
C TYR A 83 -13.77 21.33 6.61
N PRO A 84 -14.44 22.37 7.17
CA PRO A 84 -13.86 23.70 7.36
C PRO A 84 -12.53 23.70 8.14
N ASN A 85 -12.40 22.84 9.16
CA ASN A 85 -11.19 22.73 9.98
C ASN A 85 -10.02 22.05 9.25
N GLN A 86 -10.28 21.28 8.19
CA GLN A 86 -9.28 20.56 7.40
C GLN A 86 -8.70 21.39 6.24
N LYS A 87 -9.21 22.61 5.99
CA LYS A 87 -8.79 23.44 4.84
C LYS A 87 -7.29 23.73 4.82
N GLY A 88 -6.68 23.89 5.99
CA GLY A 88 -5.23 24.14 6.15
C GLY A 88 -4.40 22.93 5.75
N GLU A 89 -4.67 21.77 6.36
CA GLU A 89 -4.02 20.50 6.06
C GLU A 89 -4.13 20.13 4.57
N ARG A 90 -5.33 20.17 4.00
CA ARG A 90 -5.52 19.93 2.55
C ARG A 90 -4.72 20.90 1.68
N ASN A 91 -4.58 22.17 2.08
CA ASN A 91 -3.76 23.13 1.34
C ASN A 91 -2.26 22.81 1.42
N GLU A 92 -1.80 22.30 2.56
CA GLU A 92 -0.42 21.85 2.75
C GLU A 92 -0.13 20.62 1.88
N LEU A 93 -1.05 19.65 1.83
CA LEU A 93 -0.95 18.50 0.93
C LEU A 93 -0.91 18.90 -0.55
N VAL A 94 -1.78 19.82 -0.98
CA VAL A 94 -1.77 20.35 -2.35
C VAL A 94 -0.45 21.04 -2.67
N ARG A 95 0.13 21.78 -1.72
CA ARG A 95 1.46 22.41 -1.90
C ARG A 95 2.57 21.36 -2.01
N LEU A 96 2.52 20.31 -1.20
CA LEU A 96 3.48 19.20 -1.28
C LEU A 96 3.43 18.52 -2.66
N PHE A 97 2.24 18.17 -3.15
CA PHE A 97 2.07 17.64 -4.50
C PHE A 97 2.54 18.62 -5.60
N THR A 98 2.27 19.92 -5.43
CA THR A 98 2.78 20.95 -6.37
C THR A 98 4.30 20.95 -6.40
N HIS A 99 4.94 20.84 -5.23
CA HIS A 99 6.38 20.87 -5.13
C HIS A 99 7.02 19.61 -5.73
N ILE A 100 6.43 18.44 -5.47
CA ILE A 100 6.82 17.16 -6.07
C ILE A 100 6.76 17.26 -7.60
N LEU A 101 5.66 17.76 -8.17
CA LEU A 101 5.54 17.96 -9.63
C LEU A 101 6.61 18.89 -10.19
N GLN A 102 6.92 19.98 -9.48
CA GLN A 102 8.00 20.87 -9.88
C GLN A 102 9.33 20.14 -9.94
N ILE A 103 9.64 19.30 -8.95
CA ILE A 103 10.90 18.55 -8.88
C ILE A 103 10.99 17.52 -10.02
N ILE A 104 9.95 16.71 -10.20
CA ILE A 104 9.88 15.70 -11.26
C ILE A 104 10.02 16.35 -12.63
N SER A 105 9.43 17.53 -12.83
CA SER A 105 9.49 18.28 -14.09
C SER A 105 10.80 19.06 -14.31
N ARG A 106 11.81 18.95 -13.43
CA ARG A 106 13.11 19.63 -13.62
C ARG A 106 14.02 18.90 -14.61
N THR A 107 13.78 17.62 -14.89
CA THR A 107 14.61 16.85 -15.84
C THR A 107 14.26 17.19 -17.28
N ASP A 108 15.28 17.21 -18.15
CA ASP A 108 15.12 17.36 -19.60
C ASP A 108 14.90 15.99 -20.30
N ASP A 109 15.10 14.89 -19.59
CA ASP A 109 14.93 13.53 -20.09
C ASP A 109 13.49 13.05 -19.81
N ILE A 110 12.63 13.16 -20.82
CA ILE A 110 11.21 12.80 -20.74
C ILE A 110 11.02 11.42 -21.37
N ASP A 111 10.71 10.44 -20.53
CA ASP A 111 10.27 9.10 -20.92
C ASP A 111 8.79 8.89 -20.56
N GLU A 112 8.21 7.80 -21.06
CA GLU A 112 6.80 7.43 -20.84
C GLU A 112 6.47 7.31 -19.35
N GLU A 113 7.38 6.73 -18.56
CA GLU A 113 7.25 6.59 -17.10
C GLU A 113 7.17 7.95 -16.39
N LEU A 114 7.94 8.95 -16.83
CA LEU A 114 7.87 10.32 -16.31
C LEU A 114 6.55 11.00 -16.67
N GLU A 115 6.04 10.79 -17.89
CA GLU A 115 4.76 11.35 -18.32
C GLU A 115 3.59 10.80 -17.48
N ASP A 116 3.56 9.49 -17.25
CA ASP A 116 2.57 8.81 -16.41
C ASP A 116 2.64 9.31 -14.96
N MET A 117 3.85 9.48 -14.45
CA MET A 117 4.08 10.03 -13.12
C MET A 117 3.57 11.47 -12.98
N ILE A 118 3.89 12.35 -13.94
CA ILE A 118 3.40 13.72 -13.96
C ILE A 118 1.87 13.72 -14.01
N TYR A 119 1.28 12.86 -14.85
CA TYR A 119 -0.16 12.73 -14.96
C TYR A 119 -0.80 12.31 -13.63
N ALA A 120 -0.38 11.20 -13.04
CA ALA A 120 -0.98 10.63 -11.83
C ALA A 120 -0.87 11.59 -10.62
N VAL A 121 0.29 12.22 -10.45
CA VAL A 121 0.53 13.20 -9.39
C VAL A 121 -0.31 14.47 -9.61
N ASN A 122 -0.42 14.96 -10.86
CA ASN A 122 -1.23 16.13 -11.19
C ASN A 122 -2.74 15.86 -11.01
N GLN A 123 -3.24 14.69 -11.42
CA GLN A 123 -4.63 14.29 -11.22
C GLN A 123 -5.00 14.22 -9.74
N THR A 124 -4.10 13.70 -8.91
CA THR A 124 -4.31 13.69 -7.45
C THR A 124 -4.36 15.09 -6.86
N ARG A 125 -3.44 15.97 -7.27
CA ARG A 125 -3.45 17.38 -6.84
C ARG A 125 -4.74 18.09 -7.23
N LEU A 126 -5.19 17.92 -8.48
CA LEU A 126 -6.44 18.51 -8.96
C LEU A 126 -7.65 17.94 -8.22
N SER A 127 -7.65 16.62 -7.95
CA SER A 127 -8.70 15.96 -7.17
C SER A 127 -8.80 16.54 -5.76
N LEU A 128 -7.69 16.83 -5.09
CA LEU A 128 -7.68 17.49 -3.78
C LEU A 128 -8.20 18.94 -3.81
N ILE A 129 -7.91 19.68 -4.90
CA ILE A 129 -8.39 21.06 -5.08
C ILE A 129 -9.91 21.08 -5.30
N GLY A 130 -10.43 20.13 -6.07
CA GLY A 130 -11.84 20.06 -6.47
C GLY A 130 -12.78 19.43 -5.44
N LEU A 131 -12.27 18.96 -4.29
CA LEU A 131 -13.08 18.32 -3.26
C LEU A 131 -14.23 19.22 -2.80
N PRO A 132 -15.47 18.70 -2.69
CA PRO A 132 -16.60 19.47 -2.21
C PRO A 132 -16.46 19.82 -0.71
N GLU A 133 -17.03 20.96 -0.30
CA GLU A 133 -17.05 21.34 1.11
C GLU A 133 -18.12 20.56 1.89
N LEU A 134 -17.73 20.00 3.03
CA LEU A 134 -18.62 19.29 3.96
C LEU A 134 -19.01 20.19 5.14
N THR A 135 -20.12 19.87 5.79
CA THR A 135 -20.58 20.57 7.01
C THR A 135 -20.19 19.81 8.26
N GLY A 136 -19.58 20.49 9.25
CA GLY A 136 -19.20 19.90 10.54
C GLY A 136 -17.70 20.05 10.83
N GLU A 137 -17.17 19.18 11.68
CA GLU A 137 -15.74 19.07 11.95
C GLU A 137 -15.27 17.67 11.56
N GLY A 138 -14.21 17.60 10.76
CA GLY A 138 -13.58 16.34 10.38
C GLY A 138 -12.33 16.04 11.20
N GLU A 139 -11.86 14.80 11.15
CA GLU A 139 -10.63 14.40 11.81
C GLU A 139 -9.41 14.99 11.09
N LEU A 140 -8.53 15.62 11.87
CA LEU A 140 -7.23 16.10 11.39
C LEU A 140 -6.23 14.95 11.39
N TYR A 141 -5.28 15.01 10.47
CA TYR A 141 -4.22 14.05 10.37
C TYR A 141 -3.42 14.02 11.66
N ASN A 142 -3.22 12.81 12.19
CA ASN A 142 -2.40 12.53 13.35
C ASN A 142 -1.50 11.34 13.03
N ALA A 143 -0.21 11.59 12.86
CA ALA A 143 0.80 10.58 12.53
C ALA A 143 0.82 9.40 13.52
N ASP A 144 0.50 9.66 14.78
CA ASP A 144 0.56 8.67 15.86
C ASP A 144 -0.72 7.83 15.99
N GLN A 145 -1.81 8.23 15.31
CA GLN A 145 -3.14 7.60 15.43
C GLN A 145 -3.70 7.09 14.11
N ASP A 146 -3.36 7.72 13.00
CA ASP A 146 -3.95 7.40 11.70
C ASP A 146 -3.44 6.08 11.14
N GLN A 147 -4.39 5.30 10.62
CA GLN A 147 -4.16 3.97 10.06
C GLN A 147 -4.38 3.99 8.55
N GLU A 148 -3.49 3.33 7.82
CA GLU A 148 -3.59 3.17 6.36
C GLU A 148 -4.76 2.26 5.97
N LEU A 149 -5.00 1.22 6.77
CA LEU A 149 -6.11 0.29 6.61
C LEU A 149 -7.40 0.88 7.18
N ILE A 150 -8.49 0.78 6.40
CA ILE A 150 -9.80 1.32 6.77
C ILE A 150 -10.42 0.44 7.87
N PRO A 151 -10.73 0.99 9.06
CA PRO A 151 -11.30 0.19 10.13
C PRO A 151 -12.60 -0.52 9.71
N GLY A 152 -12.64 -1.83 9.95
CA GLY A 152 -13.79 -2.68 9.67
C GLY A 152 -13.83 -3.31 8.28
N THR A 153 -12.91 -2.98 7.37
CA THR A 153 -12.85 -3.63 6.04
C THR A 153 -12.09 -4.96 6.10
N PHE A 154 -12.08 -5.70 4.99
CA PHE A 154 -11.44 -7.02 4.92
C PHE A 154 -9.98 -7.00 5.38
N TYR A 155 -9.15 -6.17 4.74
CA TYR A 155 -7.72 -6.09 5.06
C TYR A 155 -7.48 -5.62 6.49
N TYR A 156 -8.32 -4.73 7.01
CA TYR A 156 -8.22 -4.33 8.41
C TYR A 156 -8.50 -5.49 9.36
N GLU A 157 -9.58 -6.26 9.15
CA GLU A 157 -9.91 -7.40 10.02
C GLU A 157 -8.86 -8.51 9.97
N VAL A 158 -8.28 -8.76 8.78
CA VAL A 158 -7.15 -9.67 8.60
C VAL A 158 -5.95 -9.16 9.40
N THR A 159 -5.46 -7.95 9.11
CA THR A 159 -4.27 -7.38 9.76
C THR A 159 -4.45 -7.27 11.27
N LYS A 160 -5.62 -6.85 11.74
CA LYS A 160 -5.95 -6.78 13.16
C LYS A 160 -5.82 -8.13 13.85
N GLN A 161 -6.17 -9.22 13.17
CA GLN A 161 -6.00 -10.57 13.71
C GLN A 161 -4.52 -10.97 13.76
N LEU A 162 -3.75 -10.69 12.70
CA LEU A 162 -2.34 -11.05 12.59
C LEU A 162 -1.43 -10.24 13.54
N VAL A 163 -1.81 -8.99 13.85
CA VAL A 163 -1.02 -8.09 14.69
C VAL A 163 -1.23 -8.36 16.19
N LYS A 164 -2.23 -9.16 16.58
CA LYS A 164 -2.52 -9.48 17.99
C LYS A 164 -1.32 -9.86 18.86
N PRO A 165 -0.42 -10.78 18.47
CA PRO A 165 0.75 -11.13 19.28
C PRO A 165 1.76 -9.97 19.42
N TYR A 166 1.67 -8.96 18.56
CA TYR A 166 2.53 -7.78 18.53
C TYR A 166 1.92 -6.54 19.20
N LEU A 167 0.75 -6.66 19.82
CA LEU A 167 0.14 -5.56 20.57
C LEU A 167 0.78 -5.41 21.95
N ILE A 168 1.12 -4.18 22.32
CA ILE A 168 1.62 -3.86 23.67
C ILE A 168 0.49 -4.09 24.70
N ASN A 169 -0.70 -3.58 24.40
CA ASN A 169 -1.94 -3.94 25.08
C ASN A 169 -2.79 -4.82 24.15
N SER A 170 -2.90 -6.10 24.49
CA SER A 170 -3.65 -7.11 23.72
C SER A 170 -5.14 -6.84 23.56
N LYS A 171 -5.71 -5.92 24.35
CA LYS A 171 -7.10 -5.46 24.22
C LYS A 171 -7.24 -4.09 23.57
N GLY A 172 -6.11 -3.41 23.29
CA GLY A 172 -6.09 -2.11 22.65
C GLY A 172 -6.31 -2.19 21.14
N GLU A 173 -6.37 -1.02 20.51
CA GLU A 173 -6.52 -0.92 19.06
C GLU A 173 -5.19 -1.05 18.33
N MET A 174 -5.24 -1.32 17.03
CA MET A 174 -4.07 -1.40 16.15
C MET A 174 -3.61 0.00 15.74
N VAL A 175 -3.17 0.79 16.72
CA VAL A 175 -2.60 2.13 16.51
C VAL A 175 -1.08 2.09 16.64
N PRO A 176 -0.32 2.97 15.96
CA PRO A 176 1.15 3.01 16.04
C PRO A 176 1.70 2.92 17.47
N GLU A 177 1.11 3.64 18.42
CA GLU A 177 1.50 3.65 19.84
C GLU A 177 1.31 2.31 20.57
N ASN A 178 0.40 1.45 20.11
CA ASN A 178 0.02 0.20 20.76
C ASN A 178 0.57 -1.05 20.06
N VAL A 179 1.43 -0.87 19.04
CA VAL A 179 2.02 -1.96 18.25
C VAL A 179 3.54 -1.91 18.42
N THR A 180 4.16 -3.07 18.65
CA THR A 180 5.64 -3.20 18.70
C THR A 180 6.27 -2.88 17.34
N GLU A 181 7.59 -2.68 17.30
CA GLU A 181 8.31 -2.39 16.04
C GLU A 181 8.08 -3.49 14.98
N GLU A 182 8.19 -4.76 15.36
CA GLU A 182 7.91 -5.90 14.47
C GLU A 182 6.44 -5.89 13.98
N GLY A 183 5.50 -5.59 14.87
CA GLY A 183 4.09 -5.47 14.49
C GLY A 183 3.83 -4.32 13.52
N ARG A 184 4.56 -3.20 13.64
CA ARG A 184 4.47 -2.08 12.70
C ARG A 184 4.95 -2.48 11.32
N HIS A 185 6.04 -3.24 11.23
CA HIS A 185 6.49 -3.81 9.96
C HIS A 185 5.44 -4.73 9.34
N LEU A 186 4.77 -5.57 10.14
CA LEU A 186 3.67 -6.40 9.67
C LEU A 186 2.49 -5.56 9.17
N VAL A 187 2.09 -4.50 9.89
CA VAL A 187 1.02 -3.59 9.43
C VAL A 187 1.37 -2.99 8.08
N VAL A 188 2.57 -2.43 7.93
CA VAL A 188 3.04 -1.84 6.66
C VAL A 188 3.07 -2.88 5.53
N LYS A 189 3.52 -4.10 5.81
CA LYS A 189 3.52 -5.22 4.87
C LYS A 189 2.10 -5.53 4.40
N MET A 190 1.16 -5.65 5.33
CA MET A 190 -0.24 -5.92 4.99
C MET A 190 -0.92 -4.75 4.28
N THR A 191 -0.62 -3.49 4.64
CA THR A 191 -1.04 -2.32 3.86
C THR A 191 -0.52 -2.44 2.43
N THR A 192 0.76 -2.73 2.26
CA THR A 192 1.38 -2.86 0.92
C THR A 192 0.63 -3.92 0.10
N TYR A 193 0.29 -5.06 0.69
CA TYR A 193 -0.44 -6.13 0.00
C TYR A 193 -1.90 -5.79 -0.32
N ALA A 194 -2.52 -4.91 0.46
CA ALA A 194 -3.89 -4.46 0.20
C ALA A 194 -3.98 -3.58 -1.05
N TYR A 195 -2.91 -2.88 -1.40
CA TYR A 195 -2.87 -1.93 -2.52
C TYR A 195 -1.89 -2.35 -3.63
N ARG A 196 -1.26 -3.52 -3.54
CA ARG A 196 -0.34 -4.02 -4.56
C ARG A 196 -1.13 -4.52 -5.77
N ASP A 197 -0.75 -4.06 -6.95
CA ASP A 197 -1.11 -4.74 -8.19
C ASP A 197 -0.29 -6.04 -8.30
N TRP A 198 -0.96 -7.16 -8.01
CA TRP A 198 -0.33 -8.46 -8.01
C TRP A 198 0.00 -8.96 -9.42
N ASP A 199 -0.74 -8.53 -10.44
CA ASP A 199 -0.50 -8.95 -11.81
C ASP A 199 0.77 -8.29 -12.35
N ALA A 200 0.92 -6.97 -12.14
CA ALA A 200 2.16 -6.25 -12.46
C ALA A 200 3.34 -6.83 -11.67
N TYR A 201 3.16 -7.08 -10.37
CA TYR A 201 4.22 -7.63 -9.51
C TYR A 201 4.76 -8.98 -10.02
N LEU A 202 3.88 -9.89 -10.45
CA LEU A 202 4.26 -11.19 -11.01
C LEU A 202 4.85 -11.08 -12.42
N MET A 203 4.45 -10.08 -13.20
CA MET A 203 5.06 -9.80 -14.50
C MET A 203 6.53 -9.38 -14.35
N HIS A 204 6.86 -8.55 -13.35
CA HIS A 204 8.25 -8.21 -13.05
C HIS A 204 9.11 -9.42 -12.66
N GLU A 205 8.55 -10.36 -11.88
CA GLU A 205 9.25 -11.61 -11.58
C GLU A 205 9.60 -12.35 -12.87
N TYR A 206 8.63 -12.49 -13.77
CA TYR A 206 8.81 -13.17 -15.05
C TYR A 206 9.91 -12.50 -15.90
N ASP A 207 9.90 -11.17 -15.98
CA ASP A 207 10.88 -10.41 -16.77
C ASP A 207 12.29 -10.52 -16.18
N GLU A 208 12.45 -10.41 -14.86
CA GLU A 208 13.75 -10.60 -14.20
C GLU A 208 14.29 -12.03 -14.44
N GLN A 209 13.44 -13.05 -14.31
CA GLN A 209 13.83 -14.42 -14.64
C GLN A 209 14.20 -14.57 -16.11
N HIS A 210 13.46 -13.92 -17.02
CA HIS A 210 13.70 -14.00 -18.46
C HIS A 210 15.03 -13.34 -18.85
N ILE A 211 15.44 -12.26 -18.18
CA ILE A 211 16.77 -11.65 -18.35
C ILE A 211 17.87 -12.65 -18.01
N ILE A 212 17.78 -13.33 -16.86
CA ILE A 212 18.77 -14.34 -16.46
C ILE A 212 18.78 -15.54 -17.41
N LYS A 213 17.60 -16.02 -17.84
CA LYS A 213 17.45 -17.11 -18.82
C LYS A 213 18.11 -16.82 -20.18
N ASN A 214 18.23 -15.55 -20.56
CA ASN A 214 18.85 -15.13 -21.82
C ASN A 214 20.31 -14.69 -21.69
N GLU A 215 20.86 -14.65 -20.48
CA GLU A 215 22.25 -14.25 -20.24
C GLU A 215 23.21 -15.34 -20.74
N LYS A 216 24.04 -15.00 -21.72
CA LYS A 216 24.96 -15.96 -22.35
C LYS A 216 26.23 -16.14 -21.52
N GLY A 217 26.68 -17.39 -21.40
CA GLY A 217 27.99 -17.72 -20.80
C GLY A 217 27.99 -17.80 -19.27
N LEU A 218 26.81 -17.85 -18.64
CA LEU A 218 26.69 -18.17 -17.22
C LEU A 218 27.12 -19.63 -16.96
N GLN A 219 27.83 -19.83 -15.86
CA GLN A 219 28.05 -21.16 -15.29
C GLN A 219 26.73 -21.64 -14.65
N ASP A 220 26.45 -22.94 -14.74
CA ASP A 220 25.18 -23.53 -14.29
C ASP A 220 24.89 -23.23 -12.81
N GLU A 221 25.91 -23.33 -11.94
CA GLU A 221 25.78 -22.97 -10.51
C GLU A 221 25.39 -21.49 -10.32
N THR A 222 26.02 -20.58 -11.09
CA THR A 222 25.71 -19.14 -11.01
C THR A 222 24.32 -18.84 -11.55
N TYR A 223 23.93 -19.53 -12.63
CA TYR A 223 22.60 -19.43 -13.21
C TYR A 223 21.51 -19.82 -12.21
N PHE A 224 21.65 -20.96 -11.54
CA PHE A 224 20.68 -21.40 -10.54
C PHE A 224 20.65 -20.50 -9.31
N ASN A 225 21.79 -19.98 -8.84
CA ASN A 225 21.81 -19.04 -7.72
C ASN A 225 21.07 -17.74 -8.04
N LYS A 226 21.28 -17.17 -9.24
CA LYS A 226 20.57 -15.96 -9.67
C LYS A 226 19.05 -16.19 -9.78
N LEU A 227 18.62 -17.33 -10.31
CA LEU A 227 17.20 -17.66 -10.38
C LEU A 227 16.58 -17.91 -9.00
N GLU A 228 17.32 -18.55 -8.08
CA GLU A 228 16.90 -18.72 -6.69
C GLU A 228 16.71 -17.37 -5.99
N GLU A 229 17.64 -16.43 -6.17
CA GLU A 229 17.55 -15.08 -5.60
C GLU A 229 16.31 -14.34 -6.10
N ILE A 230 15.99 -14.43 -7.39
CA ILE A 230 14.77 -13.83 -7.95
C ILE A 230 13.53 -14.49 -7.35
N GLU A 231 13.40 -15.82 -7.39
CA GLU A 231 12.22 -16.47 -6.80
C GLU A 231 12.07 -16.19 -5.30
N LEU A 232 13.16 -16.12 -4.54
CA LEU A 232 13.12 -15.73 -3.12
C LEU A 232 12.70 -14.27 -2.92
N LYS A 233 13.11 -13.37 -3.82
CA LYS A 233 12.71 -11.95 -3.80
C LYS A 233 11.20 -11.77 -4.00
N TYR A 234 10.58 -12.62 -4.84
CA TYR A 234 9.15 -12.56 -5.16
C TYR A 234 8.30 -13.58 -4.39
N ALA A 235 8.88 -14.38 -3.50
CA ALA A 235 8.19 -15.45 -2.78
C ALA A 235 6.99 -14.96 -1.95
N ASP A 236 6.94 -13.67 -1.62
CA ASP A 236 5.84 -13.07 -0.86
C ASP A 236 4.52 -12.96 -1.66
N HIS A 237 4.52 -13.28 -2.97
CA HIS A 237 3.29 -13.48 -3.73
C HIS A 237 2.39 -14.58 -3.14
N ALA A 238 2.93 -15.49 -2.32
CA ALA A 238 2.13 -16.46 -1.57
C ALA A 238 1.02 -15.80 -0.73
N TYR A 239 1.22 -14.56 -0.24
CA TYR A 239 0.17 -13.83 0.46
C TYR A 239 -0.99 -13.42 -0.44
N ALA A 240 -0.77 -13.22 -1.74
CA ALA A 240 -1.84 -12.88 -2.68
C ALA A 240 -2.88 -13.99 -2.73
N GLU A 241 -2.43 -15.25 -2.87
CA GLU A 241 -3.28 -16.43 -2.88
C GLU A 241 -4.01 -16.62 -1.54
N VAL A 242 -3.29 -16.51 -0.42
CA VAL A 242 -3.86 -16.64 0.93
C VAL A 242 -4.92 -15.57 1.19
N LEU A 243 -4.68 -14.33 0.78
CA LEU A 243 -5.64 -13.23 0.89
C LEU A 243 -6.88 -13.48 0.02
N ALA A 244 -6.69 -13.91 -1.23
CA ALA A 244 -7.79 -14.24 -2.14
C ALA A 244 -8.67 -15.37 -1.58
N ASP A 245 -8.05 -16.45 -1.07
CA ASP A 245 -8.76 -17.56 -0.44
C ASP A 245 -9.50 -17.15 0.84
N THR A 246 -8.88 -16.29 1.65
CA THR A 246 -9.51 -15.75 2.86
C THR A 246 -10.71 -14.88 2.50
N TYR A 247 -10.59 -14.05 1.46
CA TYR A 247 -11.68 -13.21 0.96
C TYR A 247 -12.84 -14.05 0.42
N GLN A 248 -12.55 -15.12 -0.33
CA GLN A 248 -13.54 -16.10 -0.78
C GLN A 248 -14.28 -16.75 0.39
N ASP A 249 -13.56 -17.12 1.45
CA ASP A 249 -14.15 -17.68 2.66
C ASP A 249 -15.03 -16.67 3.42
N PHE A 250 -14.63 -15.40 3.47
CA PHE A 250 -15.45 -14.32 4.03
C PHE A 250 -16.72 -14.10 3.20
N SER A 251 -16.58 -14.02 1.88
CA SER A 251 -17.69 -13.81 0.95
C SER A 251 -18.75 -14.91 1.09
N LYS A 252 -18.35 -16.18 1.12
CA LYS A 252 -19.25 -17.33 1.36
C LYS A 252 -19.96 -17.29 2.72
N LEU A 253 -19.36 -16.63 3.70
CA LEU A 253 -19.91 -16.55 5.06
C LEU A 253 -20.86 -15.36 5.23
N LEU A 254 -20.52 -14.24 4.60
CA LEU A 254 -21.21 -12.96 4.72
C LEU A 254 -22.37 -12.84 3.71
N VAL A 255 -22.22 -13.40 2.52
CA VAL A 255 -23.20 -13.33 1.43
C VAL A 255 -23.95 -14.67 1.32
N PRO A 256 -25.29 -14.66 1.21
CA PRO A 256 -26.20 -13.51 1.29
C PRO A 256 -26.69 -13.21 2.71
N ASP A 257 -26.27 -14.00 3.71
CA ASP A 257 -26.90 -14.05 5.03
C ASP A 257 -26.79 -12.73 5.84
N PHE A 258 -25.76 -11.93 5.59
CA PHE A 258 -25.48 -10.69 6.32
C PHE A 258 -25.48 -9.45 5.42
N VAL A 259 -24.98 -9.58 4.20
CA VAL A 259 -24.89 -8.51 3.21
C VAL A 259 -25.21 -9.04 1.80
N PRO A 260 -25.79 -8.21 0.92
CA PRO A 260 -26.09 -8.61 -0.46
C PRO A 260 -24.83 -8.76 -1.31
N ALA A 261 -23.78 -8.02 -1.00
CA ALA A 261 -22.47 -8.08 -1.63
C ALA A 261 -21.39 -7.77 -0.58
N PHE A 262 -20.20 -8.34 -0.75
CA PHE A 262 -19.05 -8.11 0.12
C PHE A 262 -17.89 -7.55 -0.71
N GLU A 263 -17.69 -6.24 -0.62
CA GLU A 263 -16.60 -5.52 -1.28
C GLU A 263 -15.37 -5.43 -0.37
N ILE A 264 -14.21 -5.85 -0.89
CA ILE A 264 -12.98 -6.06 -0.12
C ILE A 264 -12.46 -4.77 0.57
N MET A 265 -12.56 -3.62 -0.11
CA MET A 265 -12.05 -2.34 0.38
C MET A 265 -13.08 -1.45 1.08
N SER A 266 -14.37 -1.74 0.95
CA SER A 266 -15.42 -0.77 1.34
C SER A 266 -16.50 -1.32 2.26
N THR A 267 -16.64 -2.65 2.39
CA THR A 267 -17.66 -3.20 3.27
C THR A 267 -17.22 -3.11 4.72
N ASP A 268 -17.89 -2.27 5.52
CA ASP A 268 -17.67 -2.16 6.96
C ASP A 268 -18.34 -3.32 7.71
N LEU A 269 -17.53 -4.19 8.29
CA LEU A 269 -17.95 -5.36 9.05
C LEU A 269 -18.31 -5.04 10.51
N ARG A 270 -17.95 -3.86 11.05
CA ARG A 270 -18.18 -3.51 12.46
C ARG A 270 -19.67 -3.56 12.85
N PRO A 271 -20.61 -3.01 12.06
CA PRO A 271 -22.03 -3.08 12.37
C PRO A 271 -22.57 -4.52 12.36
N LEU A 272 -22.05 -5.38 11.49
CA LEU A 272 -22.46 -6.78 11.37
C LEU A 272 -21.97 -7.58 12.58
N ILE A 273 -20.71 -7.40 12.95
CA ILE A 273 -20.10 -8.04 14.12
C ILE A 273 -20.77 -7.59 15.42
N ALA A 274 -21.13 -6.31 15.54
CA ALA A 274 -21.83 -5.80 16.71
C ALA A 274 -23.21 -6.45 16.91
N LYS A 275 -23.93 -6.71 15.81
CA LYS A 275 -25.24 -7.40 15.83
C LYS A 275 -25.10 -8.89 16.12
N GLN A 276 -24.06 -9.54 15.62
CA GLN A 276 -23.83 -10.97 15.81
C GLN A 276 -22.38 -11.27 16.20
N PRO A 277 -22.04 -11.26 17.50
CA PRO A 277 -20.66 -11.47 17.95
C PRO A 277 -20.03 -12.80 17.52
N GLY A 278 -20.85 -13.84 17.30
CA GLY A 278 -20.40 -15.13 16.75
C GLY A 278 -19.81 -15.04 15.33
N LEU A 279 -20.16 -13.99 14.57
CA LEU A 279 -19.59 -13.72 13.26
C LEU A 279 -18.07 -13.50 13.37
N ARG A 280 -17.62 -12.71 14.35
CA ARG A 280 -16.20 -12.45 14.59
C ARG A 280 -15.42 -13.75 14.80
N ILE A 281 -15.95 -14.67 15.60
CA ILE A 281 -15.29 -15.95 15.89
C ILE A 281 -15.07 -16.74 14.59
N ARG A 282 -16.08 -16.80 13.73
CA ARG A 282 -15.99 -17.54 12.46
C ARG A 282 -15.01 -16.89 11.49
N LEU A 283 -15.05 -15.56 11.35
CA LEU A 283 -14.11 -14.81 10.50
C LEU A 283 -12.66 -14.96 10.99
N THR A 284 -12.43 -14.83 12.30
CA THR A 284 -11.12 -15.07 12.93
C THR A 284 -10.63 -16.49 12.69
N ALA A 285 -11.51 -17.50 12.76
CA ALA A 285 -11.13 -18.89 12.48
C ALA A 285 -10.70 -19.08 11.01
N LYS A 286 -11.34 -18.38 10.06
CA LYS A 286 -10.94 -18.39 8.65
C LYS A 286 -9.57 -17.77 8.43
N ILE A 287 -9.29 -16.63 9.08
CA ILE A 287 -7.96 -16.03 9.06
C ILE A 287 -6.93 -17.01 9.65
N ALA A 288 -7.23 -17.61 10.80
CA ALA A 288 -6.31 -18.52 11.48
C ALA A 288 -5.92 -19.73 10.62
N ASP A 289 -6.89 -20.33 9.94
CA ASP A 289 -6.68 -21.46 9.04
C ASP A 289 -5.83 -21.08 7.82
N ARG A 290 -6.19 -19.98 7.13
CA ARG A 290 -5.52 -19.57 5.89
C ARG A 290 -4.11 -19.03 6.11
N PHE A 291 -3.91 -18.27 7.19
CA PHE A 291 -2.59 -17.73 7.56
C PHE A 291 -1.76 -18.72 8.39
N LYS A 292 -2.26 -19.94 8.60
CA LYS A 292 -1.56 -21.01 9.35
C LYS A 292 -1.07 -20.54 10.72
N LEU A 293 -1.94 -19.83 11.46
CA LEU A 293 -1.55 -19.26 12.75
C LEU A 293 -1.21 -20.38 13.75
N ASP A 294 -0.10 -20.22 14.48
CA ASP A 294 0.24 -21.12 15.57
C ASP A 294 -0.57 -20.84 16.85
N ALA A 295 -0.25 -21.56 17.92
CA ALA A 295 -0.93 -21.43 19.21
C ALA A 295 -0.75 -20.05 19.86
N ASP A 296 0.35 -19.36 19.55
CA ASP A 296 0.66 -18.02 20.05
C ASP A 296 0.12 -16.91 19.13
N GLY A 297 -0.36 -17.29 17.93
CA GLY A 297 -1.01 -16.42 16.97
C GLY A 297 -0.07 -15.86 15.89
N PHE A 298 1.15 -16.39 15.76
CA PHE A 298 2.08 -16.02 14.69
C PHE A 298 1.75 -16.75 13.40
N GLU A 299 1.89 -16.06 12.27
CA GLU A 299 1.61 -16.61 10.95
C GLU A 299 2.82 -17.33 10.35
N HIS A 300 2.53 -18.37 9.57
CA HIS A 300 3.53 -19.26 8.97
C HIS A 300 3.26 -19.47 7.47
N VAL A 301 2.77 -18.42 6.78
CA VAL A 301 2.43 -18.49 5.35
C VAL A 301 3.67 -18.81 4.51
N MET A 302 4.81 -18.19 4.85
CA MET A 302 6.04 -18.22 4.06
C MET A 302 6.91 -19.46 4.28
N ASP A 303 6.71 -20.20 5.37
CA ASP A 303 7.57 -21.33 5.74
C ASP A 303 7.68 -22.39 4.64
N GLN A 304 6.52 -22.78 4.09
CA GLN A 304 6.45 -23.78 3.04
C GLN A 304 6.97 -23.24 1.69
N PRO A 305 6.50 -22.09 1.15
CA PRO A 305 7.03 -21.51 -0.09
C PRO A 305 8.55 -21.34 -0.10
N LEU A 306 9.13 -20.79 0.97
CA LEU A 306 10.57 -20.58 1.05
C LEU A 306 11.35 -21.90 1.09
N ASN A 307 10.81 -22.91 1.76
CA ASN A 307 11.44 -24.23 1.80
C ASN A 307 11.36 -24.94 0.43
N GLU A 308 10.23 -24.82 -0.29
CA GLU A 308 10.05 -25.38 -1.62
C GLU A 308 11.02 -24.76 -2.65
N ILE A 309 11.18 -23.44 -2.65
CA ILE A 309 12.14 -22.73 -3.52
C ILE A 309 13.56 -23.23 -3.25
N LYS A 310 14.00 -23.23 -1.98
CA LYS A 310 15.33 -23.72 -1.59
C LYS A 310 15.57 -25.18 -1.98
N THR A 311 14.57 -26.03 -1.79
CA THR A 311 14.66 -27.47 -2.12
C THR A 311 14.79 -27.67 -3.63
N LYS A 312 14.00 -26.94 -4.43
CA LYS A 312 14.07 -26.94 -5.89
C LYS A 312 15.46 -26.55 -6.40
N TYR A 313 16.02 -25.44 -5.93
CA TYR A 313 17.34 -24.97 -6.41
C TYR A 313 18.51 -25.80 -5.87
N ASN A 314 18.41 -26.33 -4.65
CA ASN A 314 19.36 -27.33 -4.16
C ASN A 314 19.37 -28.58 -5.04
N PHE A 315 18.20 -29.06 -5.45
CA PHE A 315 18.09 -30.19 -6.38
C PHE A 315 18.76 -29.85 -7.72
N TYR A 316 18.54 -28.64 -8.26
CA TYR A 316 19.17 -28.24 -9.53
C TYR A 316 20.70 -28.19 -9.44
N ARG A 317 21.24 -27.57 -8.38
CA ARG A 317 22.69 -27.54 -8.14
C ARG A 317 23.30 -28.94 -8.00
N GLN A 318 22.59 -29.90 -7.38
CA GLN A 318 23.12 -31.25 -7.18
C GLN A 318 23.11 -32.13 -8.43
N ASN A 319 22.24 -31.85 -9.40
CA ASN A 319 21.98 -32.75 -10.53
C ASN A 319 22.35 -32.16 -11.89
N PHE A 320 22.49 -30.84 -11.99
CA PHE A 320 22.69 -30.14 -13.27
C PHE A 320 23.76 -29.04 -13.26
N ALA A 321 24.43 -28.77 -12.13
CA ALA A 321 25.49 -27.75 -12.04
C ALA A 321 26.91 -28.33 -12.11
#